data_AF-A0A4W5PZR3-F1
#
_entry.id   AF-A0A4W5PZR3-F1
#
_cell.length_a   1.000
_cell.length_b   1.000
_cell.length_c   1.000
_cell.angle_alpha   90.00
_cell.angle_beta   90.00
_cell.angle_gamma   90.00
#
_symmetry.space_group_name_H-M   'P 1'
#
loop_
_entity.id
_entity.type
_entity.pdbx_description
1 polymer ?
#
loop_
_entity_poly.entity_id
_entity_poly.type
_entity_poly.pdbx_seq_one_letter_code
_entity_poly.pdbx_strand_id
1 'polypeptide(L)'
;MKAVFGEHKASTRMGSGADHSEFGEHEEISTAHNWVVELKKHEGRNPRLLVAKMGQDGHDRGAKVIAMGFADLGFDVDIGPLFQTPLEVAQQAVDADVHCFGVSTLATGHKTLVPELIKELRNLNRPDILVICGGVIPPQDYEFLYQSGVCCIFGPGTRIPQASVEVIDNIEKSLDKIRQAM
;
A
#
# COMPACT_ATOMS: atom_id res chain seq x y z
N MET A 1 20.95 22.85 -17.53
CA MET A 1 21.27 22.41 -16.16
C MET A 1 21.09 20.90 -15.98
N LYS A 2 19.89 20.30 -16.19
CA LYS A 2 19.71 18.83 -16.08
C LYS A 2 20.67 18.01 -16.96
N ALA A 3 20.92 18.43 -18.20
CA ALA A 3 21.87 17.74 -19.10
C ALA A 3 23.33 17.71 -18.57
N VAL A 4 23.67 18.58 -17.62
CA VAL A 4 25.01 18.69 -17.03
C VAL A 4 25.07 18.02 -15.66
N PHE A 5 24.02 18.18 -14.83
CA PHE A 5 24.00 17.72 -13.44
C PHE A 5 23.22 16.43 -13.19
N GLY A 6 22.40 16.00 -14.16
CA GLY A 6 21.48 14.87 -14.00
C GLY A 6 20.33 15.16 -13.03
N GLU A 7 19.67 14.10 -12.59
CA GLU A 7 18.63 14.12 -11.55
C GLU A 7 19.07 13.26 -10.37
N HIS A 8 18.82 13.75 -9.15
CA HIS A 8 19.13 13.00 -7.94
C HIS A 8 18.14 11.83 -7.78
N LYS A 9 18.68 10.62 -7.61
CA LYS A 9 17.91 9.45 -7.19
C LYS A 9 18.25 9.11 -5.75
N ALA A 10 17.27 9.24 -4.86
CA ALA A 10 17.45 8.94 -3.46
C ALA A 10 17.59 7.41 -3.24
N SER A 11 18.50 7.00 -2.37
CA SER A 11 18.56 5.63 -1.86
C SER A 11 17.74 5.56 -0.57
N THR A 12 16.60 4.87 -0.61
CA THR A 12 15.77 4.67 0.57
C THR A 12 16.35 3.55 1.43
N ARG A 13 16.60 3.83 2.72
CA ARG A 13 16.88 2.81 3.74
C ARG A 13 15.69 2.74 4.67
N MET A 14 15.15 1.55 4.88
CA MET A 14 14.07 1.31 5.83
C MET A 14 14.68 0.94 7.18
N GLY A 15 14.18 1.54 8.26
CA GLY A 15 14.41 1.01 9.61
C GLY A 15 13.56 -0.24 9.81
N SER A 16 13.95 -1.10 10.74
CA SER A 16 13.19 -2.32 11.10
C SER A 16 13.07 -2.41 12.62
N GLY A 17 11.91 -2.82 13.13
CA GLY A 17 11.69 -3.15 14.54
C GLY A 17 11.50 -1.98 15.49
N ALA A 18 11.55 -0.73 15.00
CA ALA A 18 11.40 0.45 15.83
C ALA A 18 9.95 0.66 16.30
N ASP A 19 8.95 0.33 15.46
CA ASP A 19 7.55 0.47 15.84
C ASP A 19 7.15 -0.65 16.82
N HIS A 20 7.61 -1.89 16.59
CA HIS A 20 7.37 -3.00 17.52
C HIS A 20 7.97 -2.75 18.92
N SER A 21 9.18 -2.16 19.01
CA SER A 21 9.80 -1.89 20.32
C SER A 21 9.10 -0.80 21.13
N GLU A 22 8.52 0.20 20.46
CA GLU A 22 7.86 1.33 21.13
C GLU A 22 6.40 1.03 21.50
N PHE A 23 5.72 0.15 20.76
CA PHE A 23 4.34 -0.23 21.08
C PHE A 23 4.22 -1.17 22.29
N GLY A 24 5.23 -1.99 22.58
CA GLY A 24 5.19 -2.98 23.67
C GLY A 24 4.29 -4.20 23.39
N GLU A 25 4.04 -5.03 24.40
CA GLU A 25 3.15 -6.20 24.28
C GLU A 25 1.67 -5.76 24.27
N HIS A 26 1.13 -5.52 23.07
CA HIS A 26 -0.28 -5.23 22.87
C HIS A 26 -1.00 -6.39 22.17
N GLU A 27 -2.14 -6.81 22.72
CA GLU A 27 -3.01 -7.87 22.17
C GLU A 27 -3.37 -7.64 20.69
N GLU A 28 -3.52 -6.39 20.27
CA GLU A 28 -3.81 -6.02 18.89
C GLU A 28 -2.68 -6.34 17.91
N ILE A 29 -1.42 -6.16 18.32
CA ILE A 29 -0.24 -6.48 17.48
C ILE A 29 -0.14 -8.00 17.31
N SER A 30 -0.27 -8.74 18.41
CA SER A 30 -0.28 -10.21 18.37
C SER A 30 -1.41 -10.73 17.49
N THR A 31 -2.60 -10.11 17.57
CA THR A 31 -3.74 -10.46 16.71
C THR A 31 -3.42 -10.22 15.23
N ALA A 32 -2.95 -9.02 14.88
CA ALA A 32 -2.58 -8.69 13.50
C ALA A 32 -1.48 -9.62 12.96
N HIS A 33 -0.45 -9.91 13.76
CA HIS A 33 0.61 -10.83 13.39
C HIS A 33 0.08 -12.26 13.15
N ASN A 34 -0.82 -12.74 14.00
CA ASN A 34 -1.42 -14.06 13.81
C ASN A 34 -2.22 -14.16 12.51
N TRP A 35 -2.90 -13.09 12.10
CA TRP A 35 -3.59 -13.03 10.80
C TRP A 35 -2.61 -13.12 9.63
N VAL A 36 -1.48 -12.40 9.70
CA VAL A 36 -0.42 -12.51 8.69
C VAL A 36 0.13 -13.93 8.59
N VAL A 37 0.39 -14.55 9.75
CA VAL A 37 0.89 -15.93 9.82
C VAL A 37 -0.13 -16.91 9.24
N GLU A 38 -1.42 -16.71 9.49
CA GLU A 38 -2.46 -17.58 8.96
C GLU A 38 -2.58 -17.44 7.44
N LEU A 39 -2.68 -16.21 6.92
CA LEU A 39 -2.67 -15.95 5.47
C LEU A 39 -1.47 -16.62 4.80
N LYS A 40 -0.28 -16.51 5.41
CA LYS A 40 0.93 -17.15 4.90
C LYS A 40 0.81 -18.66 4.79
N LYS A 41 0.16 -19.33 5.75
CA LYS A 41 -0.03 -20.79 5.68
C LYS A 41 -0.95 -21.18 4.52
N HIS A 42 -2.00 -20.39 4.25
CA HIS A 42 -2.96 -20.66 3.18
C HIS A 42 -2.38 -20.33 1.79
N GLU A 43 -1.66 -19.22 1.65
CA GLU A 43 -1.12 -18.74 0.37
C GLU A 43 0.30 -19.22 0.05
N GLY A 44 1.04 -19.73 1.04
CA GLY A 44 2.43 -20.15 0.90
C GLY A 44 3.45 -18.99 0.83
N ARG A 45 3.01 -17.74 0.97
CA ARG A 45 3.86 -16.54 0.99
C ARG A 45 3.29 -15.46 1.92
N ASN A 46 4.14 -14.54 2.36
CA ASN A 46 3.68 -13.39 3.16
C ASN A 46 2.74 -12.50 2.32
N PRO A 47 1.79 -11.78 2.94
CA PRO A 47 1.11 -10.69 2.26
C PRO A 47 2.14 -9.65 1.83
N ARG A 48 1.99 -9.16 0.61
CA ARG A 48 2.96 -8.27 -0.03
C ARG A 48 2.31 -6.95 -0.38
N LEU A 49 2.88 -5.85 0.12
CA LEU A 49 2.37 -4.49 0.01
C LEU A 49 3.42 -3.60 -0.68
N LEU A 50 3.05 -2.94 -1.77
CA LEU A 50 3.82 -1.81 -2.30
C LEU A 50 3.25 -0.51 -1.77
N VAL A 51 4.04 0.22 -0.98
CA VAL A 51 3.71 1.59 -0.55
C VAL A 51 4.40 2.56 -1.50
N ALA A 52 3.65 3.33 -2.29
CA ALA A 52 4.27 4.32 -3.17
C ALA A 52 3.56 5.68 -3.20
N LYS A 53 4.31 6.65 -3.73
CA LYS A 53 3.90 8.04 -3.93
C LYS A 53 3.79 8.27 -5.43
N MET A 54 2.70 8.91 -5.85
CA MET A 54 2.49 9.29 -7.24
C MET A 54 2.56 10.81 -7.40
N GLY A 55 3.08 11.25 -8.54
CA GLY A 55 3.24 12.67 -8.84
C GLY A 55 4.27 13.36 -7.94
N GLN A 56 4.20 14.68 -7.84
CA GLN A 56 5.23 15.49 -7.17
C GLN A 56 5.11 15.55 -5.64
N ASP A 57 4.31 14.68 -5.04
CA ASP A 57 4.08 14.67 -3.59
C ASP A 57 5.27 14.06 -2.84
N GLY A 58 6.08 14.92 -2.22
CA GLY A 58 7.23 14.53 -1.40
C GLY A 58 6.91 14.16 0.05
N HIS A 59 5.65 14.21 0.49
CA HIS A 59 5.30 13.86 1.87
C HIS A 59 5.35 12.35 2.08
N ASP A 60 6.42 11.86 2.71
CA ASP A 60 6.69 10.43 2.85
C ASP A 60 6.67 9.91 4.29
N ARG A 61 6.53 10.79 5.30
CA ARG A 61 6.53 10.38 6.72
C ARG A 61 5.47 9.31 6.99
N GLY A 62 4.23 9.55 6.57
CA GLY A 62 3.14 8.59 6.74
C GLY A 62 3.39 7.29 5.99
N ALA A 63 3.82 7.38 4.73
CA ALA A 63 4.15 6.21 3.91
C ALA A 63 5.24 5.33 4.56
N LYS A 64 6.30 5.95 5.10
CA LYS A 64 7.39 5.24 5.79
C LYS A 64 6.94 4.59 7.10
N VAL A 65 6.12 5.27 7.90
CA VAL A 65 5.57 4.70 9.14
C VAL A 65 4.66 3.51 8.85
N ILE A 66 3.80 3.60 7.84
CA ILE A 66 2.97 2.46 7.41
C ILE A 66 3.86 1.32 6.91
N ALA A 67 4.86 1.62 6.10
CA ALA A 67 5.75 0.59 5.57
C ALA A 67 6.49 -0.17 6.68
N MET A 68 7.06 0.56 7.66
CA MET A 68 7.73 -0.05 8.81
C MET A 68 6.77 -0.83 9.69
N GLY A 69 5.62 -0.25 10.05
CA GLY A 69 4.65 -0.93 10.90
C GLY A 69 4.05 -2.19 10.27
N PHE A 70 3.79 -2.20 8.96
CA PHE A 70 3.34 -3.41 8.25
C PHE A 70 4.46 -4.46 8.16
N ALA A 71 5.70 -4.04 7.93
CA ALA A 71 6.85 -4.94 7.93
C ALA A 71 7.07 -5.58 9.31
N ASP A 72 6.95 -4.80 10.40
CA ASP A 72 7.05 -5.28 11.77
C ASP A 72 5.94 -6.31 12.11
N LEU A 73 4.78 -6.22 11.44
CA LEU A 73 3.70 -7.21 11.56
C LEU A 73 3.91 -8.48 10.71
N GLY A 74 4.87 -8.47 9.79
CA GLY A 74 5.26 -9.62 8.97
C GLY A 74 4.87 -9.56 7.50
N PHE A 75 4.45 -8.40 6.99
CA PHE A 75 4.25 -8.19 5.55
C PHE A 75 5.61 -8.11 4.83
N ASP A 76 5.64 -8.57 3.58
CA ASP A 76 6.69 -8.21 2.64
C ASP A 76 6.36 -6.81 2.09
N VAL A 77 7.15 -5.80 2.47
CA VAL A 77 6.86 -4.41 2.13
C VAL A 77 7.90 -3.84 1.16
N ASP A 78 7.41 -3.40 0.00
CA ASP A 78 8.19 -2.62 -0.95
C ASP A 78 7.86 -1.13 -0.80
N ILE A 79 8.87 -0.26 -0.86
CA ILE A 79 8.67 1.19 -0.90
C ILE A 79 9.04 1.70 -2.30
N GLY A 80 8.06 2.28 -2.99
CA GLY A 80 8.25 2.90 -4.30
C GLY A 80 9.12 4.16 -4.23
N PRO A 81 9.94 4.44 -5.24
CA PRO A 81 10.60 5.73 -5.41
C PRO A 81 9.63 6.91 -5.33
N LEU A 82 10.13 8.07 -4.94
CA LEU A 82 9.35 9.31 -5.07
C LEU A 82 9.20 9.69 -6.55
N PHE A 83 8.15 10.46 -6.83
CA PHE A 83 7.92 11.12 -8.11
C PHE A 83 7.58 10.20 -9.29
N GLN A 84 7.08 9.00 -9.01
CA GLN A 84 6.62 8.08 -10.05
C GLN A 84 5.26 8.48 -10.63
N THR A 85 5.05 8.13 -11.88
CA THR A 85 3.76 8.20 -12.57
C THR A 85 2.88 6.99 -12.21
N PRO A 86 1.55 7.06 -12.41
CA PRO A 86 0.67 5.92 -12.18
C PRO A 86 1.08 4.65 -12.96
N LEU A 87 1.56 4.80 -14.20
CA LEU A 87 2.05 3.69 -15.02
C LEU A 87 3.32 3.06 -14.43
N GLU A 88 4.30 3.86 -14.02
CA GLU A 88 5.55 3.34 -13.42
C GLU A 88 5.27 2.59 -12.12
N VAL A 89 4.35 3.11 -11.31
CA VAL A 89 3.92 2.47 -10.07
C VAL A 89 3.14 1.18 -10.34
N ALA A 90 2.22 1.19 -11.30
CA ALA A 90 1.48 -0.01 -11.72
C ALA A 90 2.44 -1.11 -12.19
N GLN A 91 3.40 -0.76 -13.04
CA GLN A 91 4.41 -1.70 -13.52
C GLN A 91 5.21 -2.30 -12.36
N GLN A 92 5.65 -1.47 -11.40
CA GLN A 92 6.37 -1.95 -10.22
C GLN A 92 5.51 -2.90 -9.37
N ALA A 93 4.22 -2.62 -9.20
CA ALA A 93 3.31 -3.48 -8.45
C ALA A 93 3.15 -4.86 -9.13
N VAL A 94 3.04 -4.88 -10.47
CA VAL A 94 2.94 -6.11 -11.27
C VAL A 94 4.24 -6.90 -11.23
N ASP A 95 5.38 -6.24 -11.44
CA ASP A 95 6.71 -6.88 -11.46
C ASP A 95 7.07 -7.50 -10.09
N ALA A 96 6.66 -6.85 -9.00
CA ALA A 96 6.84 -7.34 -7.64
C ALA A 96 5.78 -8.39 -7.22
N ASP A 97 4.76 -8.61 -8.05
CA ASP A 97 3.62 -9.47 -7.77
C ASP A 97 2.99 -9.21 -6.39
N VAL A 98 2.66 -7.94 -6.13
CA VAL A 98 2.07 -7.53 -4.84
C VAL A 98 0.60 -7.94 -4.75
N HIS A 99 0.12 -8.16 -3.52
CA HIS A 99 -1.31 -8.40 -3.28
C HIS A 99 -2.08 -7.08 -3.25
N CYS A 100 -1.46 -6.05 -2.68
CA CYS A 100 -2.08 -4.75 -2.53
C CYS A 100 -1.06 -3.61 -2.73
N PHE A 101 -1.61 -2.48 -3.13
CA PHE A 101 -0.92 -1.24 -3.37
C PHE A 101 -1.45 -0.15 -2.41
N GLY A 102 -0.58 0.45 -1.62
CA GLY A 102 -0.88 1.56 -0.73
C GLY A 102 -0.52 2.90 -1.35
N VAL A 103 -1.54 3.67 -1.79
CA VAL A 103 -1.39 5.06 -2.22
C VAL A 103 -1.32 5.96 -0.98
N SER A 104 -0.23 6.69 -0.79
CA SER A 104 -0.20 7.79 0.20
C SER A 104 -0.37 9.14 -0.51
N THR A 105 -1.49 9.83 -0.29
CA THR A 105 -1.81 11.12 -0.93
C THR A 105 -2.00 12.23 0.12
N LEU A 106 -1.15 13.26 0.06
CA LEU A 106 -1.25 14.47 0.87
C LEU A 106 -1.33 15.75 0.02
N ALA A 107 -1.25 15.62 -1.31
CA ALA A 107 -1.24 16.73 -2.26
C ALA A 107 -2.52 16.83 -3.13
N THR A 108 -3.66 16.31 -2.66
CA THR A 108 -4.98 16.39 -3.36
C THR A 108 -5.01 15.76 -4.77
N GLY A 109 -4.05 14.89 -5.10
CA GLY A 109 -3.99 14.22 -6.41
C GLY A 109 -4.90 13.00 -6.54
N HIS A 110 -5.60 12.60 -5.47
CA HIS A 110 -6.29 11.31 -5.38
C HIS A 110 -7.42 11.13 -6.38
N LYS A 111 -8.13 12.20 -6.77
CA LYS A 111 -9.22 12.10 -7.75
C LYS A 111 -8.75 11.86 -9.19
N THR A 112 -7.46 12.05 -9.46
CA THR A 112 -6.87 11.89 -10.80
C THR A 112 -5.94 10.68 -10.83
N LEU A 113 -4.95 10.66 -9.94
CA LEU A 113 -3.87 9.67 -9.97
C LEU A 113 -4.33 8.27 -9.57
N VAL A 114 -5.31 8.15 -8.67
CA VAL A 114 -5.80 6.84 -8.21
C VAL A 114 -6.64 6.16 -9.30
N PRO A 115 -7.63 6.82 -9.93
CA PRO A 115 -8.32 6.23 -11.09
C PRO A 115 -7.38 5.86 -12.23
N GLU A 116 -6.36 6.68 -12.50
CA GLU A 116 -5.34 6.40 -13.52
C GLU A 116 -4.52 5.16 -13.17
N LEU A 117 -4.07 5.02 -11.92
CA LEU A 117 -3.37 3.82 -11.44
C LEU A 117 -4.23 2.55 -11.63
N ILE A 118 -5.50 2.59 -11.22
CA ILE A 118 -6.41 1.46 -11.35
C ILE A 118 -6.61 1.09 -12.83
N LYS A 119 -6.69 2.09 -13.70
CA LYS A 119 -6.75 1.87 -15.15
C LYS A 119 -5.47 1.21 -15.66
N GLU A 120 -4.29 1.66 -15.25
CA GLU A 120 -3.03 1.06 -15.69
C GLU A 120 -2.85 -0.38 -15.17
N LEU A 121 -3.26 -0.69 -13.93
CA LEU A 121 -3.29 -2.06 -13.43
C LEU A 121 -4.17 -2.98 -14.29
N ARG A 122 -5.33 -2.48 -14.75
CA ARG A 122 -6.18 -3.21 -15.71
C ARG A 122 -5.49 -3.39 -17.06
N ASN A 123 -4.83 -2.36 -17.58
CA ASN A 123 -4.10 -2.43 -18.85
C ASN A 123 -2.96 -3.45 -18.80
N LEU A 124 -2.34 -3.62 -17.62
CA LEU A 124 -1.29 -4.60 -17.35
C LEU A 124 -1.83 -5.99 -16.98
N ASN A 125 -3.14 -6.23 -17.16
CA ASN A 125 -3.82 -7.50 -16.85
C ASN A 125 -3.70 -7.93 -15.38
N ARG A 126 -3.59 -6.98 -14.45
CA ARG A 126 -3.59 -7.23 -13.01
C ARG A 126 -4.68 -6.44 -12.27
N PRO A 127 -5.96 -6.56 -12.67
CA PRO A 127 -7.07 -5.90 -11.99
C PRO A 127 -7.34 -6.45 -10.58
N ASP A 128 -6.73 -7.58 -10.23
CA ASP A 128 -6.80 -8.27 -8.94
C ASP A 128 -5.99 -7.60 -7.83
N ILE A 129 -4.98 -6.78 -8.19
CA ILE A 129 -4.17 -6.04 -7.21
C ILE A 129 -5.04 -5.00 -6.54
N LEU A 130 -5.19 -5.13 -5.22
CA LEU A 130 -6.04 -4.24 -4.42
C LEU A 130 -5.40 -2.86 -4.29
N VAL A 131 -6.19 -1.79 -4.45
CA VAL A 131 -5.73 -0.42 -4.25
C VAL A 131 -6.29 0.15 -2.96
N ILE A 132 -5.40 0.55 -2.06
CA ILE A 132 -5.71 1.16 -0.77
C ILE A 132 -5.27 2.61 -0.84
N CYS A 133 -6.09 3.53 -0.31
CA CYS A 133 -5.72 4.93 -0.20
C CYS A 133 -5.47 5.32 1.25
N GLY A 134 -4.49 6.19 1.49
CA GLY A 134 -4.29 6.81 2.79
C GLY A 134 -3.67 8.19 2.71
N GLY A 135 -3.68 8.90 3.84
CA GLY A 135 -3.22 10.30 3.92
C GLY A 135 -4.38 11.25 4.17
N VAL A 136 -4.30 12.46 3.62
CA VAL A 136 -5.30 13.52 3.85
C VAL A 136 -6.29 13.52 2.69
N ILE A 137 -7.35 12.72 2.83
CA ILE A 137 -8.43 12.62 1.85
C ILE A 137 -9.71 13.18 2.48
N PRO A 138 -10.38 14.18 1.85
CA PRO A 138 -11.65 14.68 2.35
C PRO A 138 -12.73 13.59 2.36
N PRO A 139 -13.55 13.45 3.43
CA PRO A 139 -14.61 12.44 3.49
C PRO A 139 -15.58 12.47 2.30
N GLN A 140 -15.87 13.65 1.74
CA GLN A 140 -16.74 13.76 0.56
C GLN A 140 -16.18 13.09 -0.71
N ASP A 141 -14.88 12.80 -0.76
CA ASP A 141 -14.24 12.14 -1.90
C ASP A 141 -14.20 10.61 -1.75
N TYR A 142 -14.61 10.06 -0.60
CA TYR A 142 -14.48 8.62 -0.32
C TYR A 142 -15.33 7.80 -1.27
N GLU A 143 -16.59 8.18 -1.45
CA GLU A 143 -17.52 7.48 -2.35
C GLU A 143 -16.98 7.42 -3.79
N PHE A 144 -16.40 8.52 -4.27
CA PHE A 144 -15.78 8.58 -5.59
C PHE A 144 -14.60 7.59 -5.71
N LEU A 145 -13.77 7.49 -4.67
CA LEU A 145 -12.61 6.58 -4.67
C LEU A 145 -13.05 5.12 -4.61
N TYR A 146 -14.04 4.77 -3.79
CA TYR A 146 -14.62 3.43 -3.77
C TYR A 146 -15.21 3.04 -5.13
N GLN A 147 -15.98 3.93 -5.76
CA GLN A 147 -16.53 3.72 -7.10
C GLN A 147 -15.43 3.57 -8.17
N SER A 148 -14.27 4.20 -7.97
CA SER A 148 -13.13 4.06 -8.87
C SER A 148 -12.42 2.72 -8.74
N GLY A 149 -12.63 1.98 -7.64
CA GLY A 149 -12.06 0.66 -7.37
C GLY A 149 -11.08 0.59 -6.19
N VAL A 150 -11.04 1.61 -5.34
CA VAL A 150 -10.30 1.56 -4.07
C VAL A 150 -11.01 0.61 -3.11
N CYS A 151 -10.28 -0.24 -2.39
CA CYS A 151 -10.89 -1.18 -1.43
C CYS A 151 -11.03 -0.59 -0.03
N CYS A 152 -10.04 0.18 0.44
CA CYS A 152 -9.99 0.77 1.79
C CYS A 152 -9.42 2.19 1.75
N ILE A 153 -9.87 3.05 2.66
CA ILE A 153 -9.36 4.42 2.83
C ILE A 153 -8.96 4.66 4.29
N PHE A 154 -7.68 4.94 4.53
CA PHE A 154 -7.10 5.18 5.86
C PHE A 154 -6.71 6.64 6.06
N GLY A 155 -7.50 7.36 6.84
CA GLY A 155 -7.29 8.78 7.16
C GLY A 155 -6.22 9.04 8.22
N PRO A 156 -6.00 10.32 8.58
CA PRO A 156 -5.09 10.68 9.67
C PRO A 156 -5.54 10.06 11.00
N GLY A 157 -4.60 9.48 11.75
CA GLY A 157 -4.87 8.84 13.05
C GLY A 157 -5.27 7.37 12.99
N THR A 158 -5.36 6.76 11.80
CA THR A 158 -5.56 5.32 11.67
C THR A 158 -4.46 4.54 12.39
N ARG A 159 -4.85 3.55 13.21
CA ARG A 159 -3.93 2.68 13.94
C ARG A 159 -3.45 1.54 13.02
N ILE A 160 -2.15 1.30 13.00
CA ILE A 160 -1.53 0.33 12.08
C ILE A 160 -2.05 -1.10 12.28
N PRO A 161 -2.14 -1.65 13.51
CA PRO A 161 -2.66 -3.02 13.70
C PRO A 161 -4.08 -3.17 13.15
N GLN A 162 -4.95 -2.19 13.41
CA GLN A 162 -6.31 -2.19 12.88
C GLN A 162 -6.34 -2.15 11.34
N ALA A 163 -5.56 -1.25 10.73
CA ALA A 163 -5.48 -1.16 9.27
C ALA A 163 -4.95 -2.46 8.65
N SER A 164 -3.97 -3.11 9.29
CA SER A 164 -3.38 -4.35 8.78
C SER A 164 -4.40 -5.49 8.73
N VAL A 165 -5.24 -5.64 9.76
CA VAL A 165 -6.29 -6.67 9.81
C VAL A 165 -7.30 -6.44 8.69
N GLU A 166 -7.73 -5.19 8.49
CA GLU A 166 -8.66 -4.85 7.40
C GLU A 166 -8.06 -5.10 6.01
N VAL A 167 -6.76 -4.83 5.83
CA VAL A 167 -6.06 -5.12 4.57
C VAL A 167 -5.98 -6.63 4.32
N ILE A 168 -5.67 -7.44 5.34
CA ILE A 168 -5.59 -8.91 5.21
C ILE A 168 -6.95 -9.49 4.84
N ASP A 169 -8.02 -9.07 5.53
CA ASP A 169 -9.39 -9.50 5.26
C ASP A 169 -9.81 -9.21 3.80
N ASN A 170 -9.42 -8.05 3.26
CA ASN A 170 -9.68 -7.72 1.85
C ASN A 170 -8.85 -8.58 0.89
N ILE A 171 -7.59 -8.88 1.22
CA ILE A 171 -6.74 -9.78 0.43
C ILE A 171 -7.37 -11.18 0.38
N GLU A 172 -7.75 -11.75 1.53
CA GLU A 172 -8.39 -13.07 1.62
C GLU A 172 -9.67 -13.12 0.78
N LYS A 173 -10.55 -12.14 0.94
CA LYS A 173 -11.79 -12.04 0.15
C LYS A 173 -11.52 -11.93 -1.35
N SER A 174 -10.45 -11.26 -1.76
CA SER A 174 -10.08 -11.15 -3.17
C SER A 174 -9.60 -12.50 -3.70
N LEU A 175 -8.72 -13.17 -2.96
CA LEU A 175 -8.16 -14.47 -3.33
C LEU A 175 -9.23 -15.56 -3.40
N ASP A 176 -10.18 -15.57 -2.46
CA ASP A 176 -11.30 -16.51 -2.47
C ASP A 176 -12.21 -16.30 -3.69
N LYS A 177 -12.48 -15.05 -4.09
CA LYS A 177 -13.23 -14.77 -5.33
C LYS A 177 -12.48 -15.27 -6.55
N ILE A 178 -11.17 -15.10 -6.61
CA ILE A 178 -10.34 -15.59 -7.72
C ILE A 178 -10.39 -17.12 -7.77
N ARG A 179 -10.25 -17.79 -6.63
CA ARG A 179 -10.36 -19.26 -6.51
C ARG A 179 -11.71 -19.81 -6.97
N GLN A 180 -12.80 -19.11 -6.66
CA GLN A 180 -14.14 -19.51 -7.08
C GLN A 180 -14.42 -19.25 -8.56
N ALA A 181 -13.66 -18.36 -9.21
CA ALA A 181 -13.81 -18.02 -10.61
C ALA A 181 -12.97 -18.91 -11.56
N MET A 182 -12.04 -19.69 -11.01
CA MET A 182 -11.24 -20.71 -11.73
C MET A 182 -11.94 -22.07 -11.72
#